data_AF-A0A815PRX5-F1
#
_entry.id   AF-A0A815PRX5-F1
#
_cell.length_a   1.000
_cell.length_b   1.000
_cell.length_c   1.000
_cell.angle_alpha   90.00
_cell.angle_beta   90.00
_cell.angle_gamma   90.00
#
_symmetry.space_group_name_H-M   'P 1'
#
loop_
_entity.id
_entity.type
_entity.pdbx_description
1 polymer ?
#
loop_
_entity_poly.entity_id
_entity_poly.type
_entity_poly.pdbx_seq_one_letter_code
_entity_poly.pdbx_strand_id
1 'polypeptide(L)'
;RVNIGQVIMSVRVKDQHKTQTIEALRRAKFKFPGRQKIFVSDKWGFTKFTRENYDRLMQQGQLQYDGANVKYLPNHGPLAHWKKRQTV
;
A
#
# COMPACT_ATOMS: atom_id res chain seq x y z
N ARG A 1 -20.38 6.50 -10.52
CA ARG A 1 -21.25 6.10 -9.39
C ARG A 1 -20.35 5.56 -8.28
N VAL A 2 -20.66 5.83 -7.01
CA VAL A 2 -19.86 5.39 -5.86
C VAL A 2 -20.73 4.49 -4.98
N ASN A 3 -20.23 3.30 -4.64
CA ASN A 3 -20.92 2.36 -3.76
C ASN A 3 -20.56 2.59 -2.28
N ILE A 4 -21.38 2.06 -1.37
CA ILE A 4 -21.09 2.11 0.07
C ILE A 4 -19.79 1.33 0.35
N GLY A 5 -18.86 1.96 1.07
CA GLY A 5 -17.57 1.37 1.42
C GLY A 5 -16.50 1.46 0.32
N GLN A 6 -16.83 2.03 -0.85
CA GLN A 6 -15.85 2.25 -1.91
C GLN A 6 -14.90 3.41 -1.54
N VAL A 7 -13.60 3.18 -1.70
CA VAL A 7 -12.58 4.23 -1.51
C VAL A 7 -12.66 5.22 -2.68
N ILE A 8 -12.80 6.50 -2.38
CA ILE A 8 -12.86 7.58 -3.38
C ILE A 8 -11.47 8.18 -3.61
N MET A 9 -10.74 8.45 -2.52
CA MET A 9 -9.43 9.07 -2.54
C MET A 9 -8.51 8.36 -1.56
N SER A 10 -7.27 8.10 -2.00
CA SER A 10 -6.22 7.48 -1.20
C SER A 10 -4.94 8.29 -1.32
N VAL A 11 -4.25 8.53 -0.21
CA VAL A 11 -2.99 9.27 -0.16
C VAL A 11 -1.95 8.43 0.59
N ARG A 12 -0.72 8.38 0.08
CA ARG A 12 0.43 7.75 0.73
C ARG A 12 1.39 8.84 1.19
N VAL A 13 1.70 8.85 2.49
CA VAL A 13 2.66 9.78 3.10
C VAL A 13 3.59 9.04 4.05
N LYS A 14 4.69 9.68 4.43
CA LYS A 14 5.50 9.26 5.58
C LYS A 14 4.70 9.41 6.87
N ASP A 15 4.99 8.58 7.87
CA ASP A 15 4.26 8.58 9.15
C ASP A 15 4.30 9.92 9.88
N GLN A 16 5.36 10.71 9.66
CA GLN A 16 5.51 12.07 10.17
C GLN A 16 4.42 13.03 9.70
N HIS A 17 3.81 12.78 8.54
CA HIS A 17 2.78 13.65 7.93
C HIS A 17 1.35 13.13 8.12
N LYS A 18 1.17 12.12 8.98
CA LYS A 18 -0.13 11.46 9.21
C LYS A 18 -1.21 12.46 9.64
N THR A 19 -0.93 13.27 10.66
CA THR A 19 -1.90 14.22 11.23
C THR A 19 -2.32 15.29 10.22
N GLN A 20 -1.36 15.85 9.48
CA GLN A 20 -1.63 16.86 8.45
C GLN A 20 -2.49 16.28 7.32
N THR A 21 -2.24 15.03 6.94
CA THR A 21 -3.01 14.35 5.87
C THR A 21 -4.45 14.05 6.29
N ILE A 22 -4.66 13.64 7.54
CA ILE A 22 -6.01 13.44 8.09
C ILE A 22 -6.81 14.75 8.06
N GLU A 23 -6.19 15.87 8.44
CA GLU A 23 -6.83 17.18 8.40
C GLU A 23 -7.12 17.64 6.95
N ALA A 24 -6.20 17.40 6.01
CA ALA A 24 -6.43 17.68 4.60
C ALA A 24 -7.63 16.90 4.03
N LEU A 25 -7.75 15.61 4.35
CA LEU A 25 -8.89 14.78 3.94
C LEU A 25 -10.19 15.19 4.65
N ARG A 26 -10.11 15.67 5.90
CA ARG A 26 -11.26 16.24 6.62
C ARG A 26 -11.79 17.49 5.91
N ARG A 27 -10.90 18.36 5.41
CA ARG A 27 -11.28 19.53 4.61
C ARG A 27 -11.84 19.14 3.25
N ALA A 28 -11.20 18.18 2.57
CA ALA A 28 -11.66 17.69 1.27
C ALA A 28 -13.05 17.05 1.34
N LYS A 29 -13.36 16.35 2.44
CA LYS A 29 -14.67 15.73 2.68
C LYS A 29 -15.83 16.73 2.56
N PHE A 30 -15.67 18.01 2.90
CA PHE A 30 -16.73 19.01 2.76
C PHE A 30 -17.10 19.33 1.31
N LYS A 31 -16.26 18.95 0.34
CA LYS A 31 -16.53 19.13 -1.09
C LYS A 31 -17.26 17.95 -1.72
N PHE A 32 -17.43 16.85 -0.98
CA PHE A 32 -18.18 15.69 -1.44
C PHE A 32 -19.55 15.64 -0.76
N PRO A 33 -20.63 15.35 -1.50
CA PRO A 33 -21.94 15.16 -0.90
C PRO A 33 -21.98 13.89 -0.02
N GLY A 34 -22.74 13.95 1.07
CA GLY A 34 -22.94 12.81 1.98
C GLY A 34 -21.86 12.64 3.05
N ARG A 35 -21.93 11.52 3.77
CA ARG A 35 -21.03 11.24 4.90
C ARG A 35 -19.85 10.37 4.48
N GLN A 36 -18.69 11.00 4.29
CA GLN A 36 -17.45 10.26 4.09
C GLN A 36 -16.73 9.93 5.40
N LYS A 37 -16.12 8.75 5.46
CA LYS A 37 -15.28 8.32 6.58
C LYS A 37 -13.81 8.35 6.14
N ILE A 38 -12.95 8.80 7.04
CA ILE A 38 -11.49 8.81 6.84
C ILE A 38 -10.95 7.63 7.63
N PHE A 39 -10.13 6.81 6.99
CA PHE A 39 -9.52 5.63 7.60
C PHE A 39 -8.02 5.65 7.37
N VAL A 40 -7.27 5.20 8.37
CA VAL A 40 -5.85 4.88 8.23
C VAL A 40 -5.78 3.41 7.84
N SER A 41 -5.10 3.10 6.74
CA SER A 41 -4.92 1.72 6.28
C SER A 41 -3.79 1.04 7.05
N ASP A 42 -3.98 -0.23 7.38
CA ASP A 42 -2.94 -1.10 7.96
C ASP A 42 -1.96 -1.63 6.91
N LYS A 43 -2.23 -1.33 5.63
CA LYS A 43 -1.40 -1.73 4.50
C LYS A 43 -0.20 -0.80 4.33
N TRP A 44 0.85 -1.32 3.71
CA TRP A 44 2.01 -0.53 3.32
C TRP A 44 1.69 0.31 2.09
N GLY A 45 1.17 1.52 2.32
CA GLY A 45 0.80 2.47 1.26
C GLY A 45 -0.24 1.90 0.30
N PHE A 46 0.06 1.91 -1.01
CA PHE A 46 -0.82 1.42 -2.08
C PHE A 46 -0.58 -0.06 -2.43
N THR A 47 0.00 -0.82 -1.51
CA THR A 47 0.20 -2.26 -1.69
C THR A 47 -0.94 -3.06 -1.04
N LYS A 48 -0.99 -4.36 -1.34
CA LYS A 48 -1.94 -5.29 -0.73
C LYS A 48 -1.47 -5.83 0.64
N PHE A 49 -0.22 -5.59 1.01
CA PHE A 49 0.42 -6.18 2.19
C PHE A 49 0.23 -5.29 3.41
N THR A 50 0.03 -5.89 4.58
CA THR A 50 0.09 -5.16 5.87
C THR A 50 1.52 -4.68 6.12
N ARG A 51 1.70 -3.68 6.98
CA ARG A 51 3.05 -3.16 7.33
C ARG A 51 3.99 -4.28 7.79
N GLU A 52 3.53 -5.11 8.73
CA GLU A 52 4.28 -6.25 9.27
C GLU A 52 4.67 -7.27 8.18
N ASN A 53 3.72 -7.62 7.30
CA ASN A 53 4.00 -8.57 6.23
C ASN A 53 4.93 -7.98 5.16
N TYR A 54 4.84 -6.68 4.90
CA TYR A 54 5.70 -6.02 3.94
C TYR A 54 7.17 -6.12 4.39
N ASP A 55 7.46 -5.79 5.65
CA ASP A 55 8.81 -5.87 6.21
C ASP A 55 9.35 -7.31 6.18
N ARG A 56 8.52 -8.28 6.58
CA ARG A 56 8.87 -9.70 6.52
C ARG A 56 9.18 -10.16 5.10
N LEU A 57 8.33 -9.84 4.13
CA LEU A 57 8.51 -10.25 2.73
C LEU A 57 9.71 -9.54 2.08
N MET A 58 10.02 -8.31 2.51
CA MET A 58 11.21 -7.58 2.09
C MET A 58 12.48 -8.23 2.63
N GLN A 59 12.52 -8.59 3.91
CA GLN A 59 13.65 -9.32 4.53
C GLN A 59 13.88 -10.70 3.89
N GLN A 60 12.80 -11.38 3.46
CA GLN A 60 12.88 -12.65 2.75
C GLN A 60 13.28 -12.54 1.27
N GLY A 61 13.47 -11.33 0.73
CA GLY A 61 13.77 -11.13 -0.69
C GLY A 61 12.61 -11.50 -1.64
N GLN A 62 11.38 -11.55 -1.13
CA GLN A 62 10.17 -11.89 -1.90
C GLN A 62 9.48 -10.66 -2.49
N LEU A 63 9.92 -9.45 -2.14
CA LEU A 63 9.48 -8.20 -2.75
C LEU A 63 10.64 -7.58 -3.51
N GLN A 64 10.37 -7.23 -4.77
CA GLN A 64 11.29 -6.47 -5.59
C GLN A 64 10.70 -5.08 -5.84
N TYR A 65 11.57 -4.07 -5.72
CA TYR A 65 11.21 -2.69 -6.04
C TYR A 65 10.86 -2.54 -7.53
N ASP A 66 9.73 -1.90 -7.82
CA ASP A 66 9.22 -1.65 -9.17
C ASP A 66 8.71 -0.21 -9.26
N GLY A 67 9.63 0.75 -9.09
CA GLY A 67 9.35 2.18 -9.11
C GLY A 67 8.38 2.61 -8.00
N ALA A 68 7.16 3.01 -8.36
CA ALA A 68 6.17 3.45 -7.36
C ALA A 68 5.56 2.29 -6.55
N ASN A 69 5.67 1.07 -7.08
CA ASN A 69 5.06 -0.16 -6.56
C ASN A 69 6.12 -1.22 -6.23
N VAL A 70 5.64 -2.42 -5.85
CA VAL A 70 6.47 -3.60 -5.62
C VAL A 70 5.96 -4.78 -6.41
N LYS A 71 6.89 -5.56 -6.94
CA LYS A 71 6.61 -6.85 -7.56
C LYS A 71 6.77 -7.96 -6.53
N TYR A 72 5.71 -8.76 -6.37
CA TYR A 72 5.77 -9.96 -5.54
C TYR A 72 6.43 -11.10 -6.32
N LEU A 73 7.45 -11.70 -5.73
CA LEU A 73 8.21 -12.81 -6.29
C LEU A 73 7.81 -14.11 -5.57
N PRO A 74 6.86 -14.88 -6.14
CA PRO A 74 6.41 -16.12 -5.51
C PRO A 74 7.55 -17.16 -5.46
N ASN A 75 7.39 -18.15 -4.57
CA ASN A 75 8.25 -19.34 -4.57
C ASN A 75 7.83 -20.35 -5.65
N HIS A 76 6.67 -20.14 -6.28
CA HIS A 76 6.16 -20.97 -7.36
C HIS A 76 6.61 -20.43 -8.73
N GLY A 77 6.94 -21.33 -9.64
CA GLY A 77 7.37 -21.03 -11.01
C GLY A 77 8.69 -21.73 -11.37
N PRO A 78 9.29 -21.38 -12.52
CA PRO A 78 10.52 -22.00 -12.98
C PRO A 78 11.66 -21.84 -11.97
N LEU A 79 12.32 -22.95 -11.61
CA LEU A 79 13.43 -22.96 -10.64
C LEU A 79 14.57 -22.02 -11.05
N ALA A 80 14.80 -21.83 -12.35
CA ALA A 80 15.79 -20.89 -12.87
C ALA A 80 15.56 -19.45 -12.37
N HIS A 81 14.30 -19.00 -12.30
CA HIS A 81 13.97 -17.67 -11.78
C HIS A 81 14.18 -17.57 -10.27
N TRP A 82 13.96 -18.65 -9.52
CA TRP A 82 14.27 -18.69 -8.09
C TRP A 82 15.78 -18.65 -7.85
N LYS A 83 16.56 -19.45 -8.57
CA LYS A 83 18.03 -19.47 -8.46
C LYS A 83 18.64 -18.10 -8.75
N LYS A 84 18.21 -17.43 -9.83
CA LYS A 84 18.70 -16.08 -10.20
C LYS A 84 18.49 -15.03 -9.10
N ARG A 85 17.48 -15.20 -8.23
CA ARG A 85 17.24 -14.29 -7.10
C ARG A 85 18.15 -14.54 -5.90
N GLN A 86 18.62 -15.77 -5.71
CA GLN A 86 19.45 -16.17 -4.55
C GLN A 86 20.94 -15.86 -4.78
N THR A 87 21.35 -15.62 -6.02
CA THR A 87 22.75 -15.37 -6.40
C THR A 87 23.15 -13.89 -6.34
N VAL A 88 22.22 -13.01 -5.97
CA VAL A 88 22.47 -11.57 -5.71
C VAL A 88 22.58 -11.37 -4.22
#